data_AF-A0A2S2NFX9-F1
#
_entry.id   AF-A0A2S2NFX9-F1
#
_cell.length_a   1.000
_cell.length_b   1.000
_cell.length_c   1.000
_cell.angle_alpha   90.00
_cell.angle_beta   90.00
_cell.angle_gamma   90.00
#
_symmetry.space_group_name_H-M   'P 1'
#
loop_
_entity.id
_entity.type
_entity.pdbx_description
1 polymer ?
#
loop_
_entity_poly.entity_id
_entity_poly.type
_entity_poly.pdbx_seq_one_letter_code
_entity_poly.pdbx_strand_id
1 'polypeptide(L)'
;MEVNANFAVPQDQINFKPAYENINGHFNGTPAAPVVAPVPVGVPGAMGVLQPQAPALQPQLVDVPVFNCPRRPNLGREGRPIVLRANHFQISMPRGYVHHYDINIQPDKCPRKVNREIIETMVHAYSKLFGNLRPVFDGRNNLYTRDPLPIGNDRMELEV
;
A
#
# COMPACT_ATOMS: atom_id res chain seq x y z
N MET A 1 8.94 21.89 -25.04
CA MET A 1 7.84 20.94 -24.79
C MET A 1 7.68 21.03 -23.29
N GLU A 2 6.71 21.80 -22.82
CA GLU A 2 6.48 21.98 -21.39
C GLU A 2 5.90 20.65 -20.88
N VAL A 3 6.71 19.87 -20.17
CA VAL A 3 6.27 18.62 -19.56
C VAL A 3 6.09 18.86 -18.07
N ASN A 4 4.86 19.19 -17.67
CA ASN A 4 4.52 19.41 -16.28
C ASN A 4 4.35 18.05 -15.59
N ALA A 5 5.20 17.79 -14.60
CA ALA A 5 5.10 16.64 -13.72
C ALA A 5 4.43 17.09 -12.41
N ASN A 6 3.25 16.53 -12.13
CA ASN A 6 2.54 16.77 -10.87
C ASN A 6 2.93 15.71 -9.85
N PHE A 7 3.45 16.15 -8.71
CA PHE A 7 3.81 15.33 -7.55
C PHE A 7 2.65 15.35 -6.57
N ALA A 8 1.99 14.21 -6.40
CA ALA A 8 1.01 14.03 -5.34
C ALA A 8 1.68 13.63 -4.03
N VAL A 9 0.96 13.87 -2.93
CA VAL A 9 1.30 13.49 -1.55
C VAL A 9 1.68 12.01 -1.45
N PRO A 10 2.58 11.64 -0.51
CA PRO A 10 2.82 10.22 -0.22
C PRO A 10 1.50 9.48 0.03
N GLN A 11 1.14 8.53 -0.82
CA GLN A 11 -0.10 7.76 -0.64
C GLN A 11 0.07 6.72 0.45
N ASP A 12 1.24 6.09 0.51
CA ASP A 12 1.55 5.01 1.45
C ASP A 12 3.03 5.03 1.87
N GLN A 13 3.29 4.56 3.10
CA GLN A 13 4.63 4.18 3.54
C GLN A 13 4.77 2.66 3.48
N ILE A 14 5.60 2.19 2.55
CA ILE A 14 5.92 0.77 2.44
C ILE A 14 6.97 0.44 3.50
N ASN A 15 6.58 -0.34 4.51
CA ASN A 15 7.49 -0.78 5.57
C ASN A 15 8.28 -2.00 5.10
N PHE A 16 9.60 -1.84 4.93
CA PHE A 16 10.49 -2.95 4.69
C PHE A 16 10.89 -3.57 6.03
N LYS A 17 10.20 -4.66 6.40
CA LYS A 17 10.66 -5.55 7.47
C LYS A 17 11.72 -6.52 6.92
N PRO A 18 12.81 -6.78 7.67
CA PRO A 18 13.78 -7.79 7.27
C PRO A 18 13.11 -9.16 7.26
N ALA A 19 13.35 -9.95 6.21
CA ALA A 19 12.73 -11.27 6.01
C ALA A 19 13.21 -12.36 7.00
N TYR A 20 13.87 -12.00 8.10
CA TYR A 20 14.43 -12.92 9.09
C TYR A 20 13.86 -12.71 10.51
N GLU A 21 12.59 -12.35 10.67
CA GLU A 21 11.91 -12.52 11.97
C GLU A 21 11.37 -13.96 12.10
N ASN A 22 12.22 -14.82 12.69
CA ASN A 22 11.94 -16.09 13.40
C ASN A 22 11.07 -17.17 12.71
N ILE A 23 11.75 -18.17 12.16
CA ILE A 23 11.19 -19.52 11.83
C ILE A 23 11.00 -20.42 13.06
N ASN A 24 11.12 -19.90 14.28
CA ASN A 24 10.90 -20.67 15.52
C ASN A 24 9.98 -19.87 16.45
N GLY A 25 8.68 -20.10 16.35
CA GLY A 25 7.70 -19.51 17.25
C GLY A 25 6.40 -20.30 17.22
N HIS A 26 6.07 -20.93 18.35
CA HIS A 26 4.71 -21.39 18.64
C HIS A 26 3.77 -20.17 18.58
N PHE A 27 2.92 -20.09 17.57
CA PHE A 27 1.90 -19.05 17.47
C PHE A 27 0.56 -19.59 17.94
N ASN A 28 0.31 -19.46 19.24
CA ASN A 28 -1.01 -19.68 19.83
C ASN A 28 -1.76 -18.34 19.78
N GLY A 29 -2.51 -18.11 18.71
CA GLY A 29 -3.37 -16.95 18.56
C GLY A 29 -4.79 -17.25 19.06
N THR A 30 -5.08 -16.90 20.31
CA THR A 30 -6.47 -16.78 20.80
C THR A 30 -7.15 -15.60 20.08
N PRO A 31 -8.36 -15.77 19.50
CA PRO A 31 -9.10 -14.64 18.95
C PRO A 31 -9.67 -13.79 20.09
N ALA A 32 -9.40 -12.49 20.03
CA ALA A 32 -9.95 -11.48 20.94
C ALA A 32 -11.48 -11.39 20.76
N ALA A 33 -12.21 -11.47 21.87
CA ALA A 33 -13.64 -11.24 21.92
C ALA A 33 -13.98 -9.75 21.69
N PRO A 34 -15.10 -9.40 21.02
CA PRO A 34 -15.51 -8.02 20.88
C PRO A 34 -16.11 -7.51 22.20
N VAL A 35 -15.64 -6.33 22.60
CA VAL A 35 -16.09 -5.58 23.78
C VAL A 35 -17.47 -5.00 23.50
N VAL A 36 -18.50 -5.39 24.26
CA VAL A 36 -19.84 -4.80 24.22
C VAL A 36 -19.89 -3.64 25.21
N ALA A 37 -20.09 -2.42 24.73
CA ALA A 37 -20.38 -1.25 25.57
C ALA A 37 -21.86 -1.24 26.03
N PRO A 38 -22.19 -0.67 27.20
CA PRO A 38 -23.53 -0.73 27.76
C PRO A 38 -24.45 0.37 27.20
N VAL A 39 -25.73 0.03 27.02
CA VAL A 39 -26.84 0.94 26.65
C VAL A 39 -27.47 1.52 27.92
N PRO A 40 -27.82 2.82 28.01
CA PRO A 40 -28.54 3.34 29.17
C PRO A 40 -30.06 3.13 29.03
N VAL A 41 -30.71 2.86 30.17
CA VAL A 41 -32.14 2.66 30.39
C VAL A 41 -32.87 4.01 30.50
N GLY A 42 -34.07 4.15 29.92
CA GLY A 42 -34.92 5.33 30.12
C GLY A 42 -36.37 5.25 29.61
N VAL A 43 -37.25 4.72 30.46
CA VAL A 43 -38.68 5.03 30.77
C VAL A 43 -39.81 5.17 29.69
N PRO A 44 -41.08 4.84 30.05
CA PRO A 44 -42.16 4.50 29.11
C PRO A 44 -43.25 5.58 28.95
N GLY A 45 -43.97 5.57 27.82
CA GLY A 45 -45.36 6.06 27.78
C GLY A 45 -45.85 6.66 26.46
N ALA A 46 -47.11 6.31 26.16
CA ALA A 46 -48.10 6.98 25.30
C ALA A 46 -48.18 6.65 23.79
N MET A 47 -49.21 5.83 23.52
CA MET A 47 -50.19 5.86 22.43
C MET A 47 -49.74 5.88 20.96
N GLY A 48 -50.11 4.79 20.29
CA GLY A 48 -49.85 4.50 18.90
C GLY A 48 -50.53 5.42 17.89
N VAL A 49 -49.76 5.71 16.85
CA VAL A 49 -50.22 6.03 15.50
C VAL A 49 -49.47 5.08 14.56
N LEU A 50 -50.20 4.15 13.95
CA LEU A 50 -49.64 3.20 12.98
C LEU A 50 -49.39 3.95 11.65
N GLN A 51 -48.16 4.39 11.42
CA GLN A 51 -47.68 4.67 10.06
C GLN A 51 -47.24 3.34 9.41
N PRO A 52 -47.66 3.02 8.18
CA PRO A 52 -47.04 1.92 7.45
C PRO A 52 -45.65 2.37 6.97
N GLN A 53 -44.62 2.12 7.79
CA GLN A 53 -43.24 2.20 7.33
C GLN A 53 -42.97 1.01 6.42
N ALA A 54 -42.87 1.28 5.11
CA ALA A 54 -42.29 0.33 4.18
C ALA A 54 -40.89 -0.06 4.70
N PRO A 55 -40.56 -1.36 4.79
CA PRO A 55 -39.24 -1.77 5.24
C PRO A 55 -38.22 -1.28 4.21
N ALA A 56 -37.39 -0.32 4.62
CA ALA A 56 -36.20 0.06 3.89
C ALA A 56 -35.33 -1.19 3.79
N LEU A 57 -35.27 -1.79 2.60
CA LEU A 57 -34.33 -2.84 2.26
C LEU A 57 -32.93 -2.24 2.37
N GLN A 58 -32.32 -2.34 3.55
CA GLN A 58 -30.88 -2.14 3.69
C GLN A 58 -30.21 -3.17 2.77
N PRO A 59 -29.32 -2.76 1.85
CA PRO A 59 -28.58 -3.71 1.04
C PRO A 59 -27.81 -4.61 2.01
N GLN A 60 -28.25 -5.86 2.12
CA GLN A 60 -27.55 -6.86 2.89
C GLN A 60 -26.18 -7.00 2.22
N LEU A 61 -25.13 -6.64 2.96
CA LEU A 61 -23.75 -6.89 2.54
C LEU A 61 -23.63 -8.39 2.37
N VAL A 62 -23.72 -8.85 1.12
CA VAL A 62 -23.47 -10.24 0.77
C VAL A 62 -22.04 -10.53 1.17
N ASP A 63 -21.85 -11.36 2.20
CA ASP A 63 -20.53 -11.82 2.60
C ASP A 63 -20.02 -12.74 1.49
N VAL A 64 -19.34 -12.13 0.52
CA VAL A 64 -18.77 -12.84 -0.62
C VAL A 64 -17.67 -13.73 -0.05
N PRO A 65 -17.73 -15.07 -0.18
CA PRO A 65 -16.73 -15.94 0.41
C PRO A 65 -15.35 -15.58 -0.15
N VAL A 66 -14.51 -15.02 0.70
CA VAL A 66 -13.14 -14.63 0.35
C VAL A 66 -12.31 -15.90 0.28
N PHE A 67 -11.87 -16.25 -0.94
CA PHE A 67 -11.00 -17.40 -1.14
C PHE A 67 -9.58 -17.04 -0.72
N ASN A 68 -9.13 -17.61 0.40
CA ASN A 68 -7.74 -17.48 0.86
C ASN A 68 -6.95 -18.72 0.41
N CYS A 69 -5.81 -18.50 -0.24
CA CYS A 69 -4.92 -19.59 -0.62
C CYS A 69 -4.50 -20.41 0.61
N PRO A 70 -4.61 -21.75 0.59
CA PRO A 70 -4.24 -22.59 1.73
C PRO A 70 -2.74 -22.49 2.01
N ARG A 71 -2.37 -22.51 3.30
CA ARG A 71 -0.96 -22.50 3.69
C ARG A 71 -0.28 -23.82 3.31
N ARG A 72 1.03 -23.75 3.03
CA ARG A 72 1.85 -24.95 2.79
C ARG A 72 1.75 -25.88 4.00
N PRO A 73 1.22 -27.12 3.84
CA PRO A 73 0.99 -27.99 4.98
C PRO A 73 2.29 -28.53 5.56
N ASN A 74 3.19 -29.08 4.72
CA ASN A 74 4.45 -29.69 5.15
C ASN A 74 5.54 -29.63 4.06
N LEU A 75 6.78 -29.98 4.41
CA LEU A 75 7.88 -30.27 3.48
C LEU A 75 7.83 -31.75 3.06
N GLY A 76 8.11 -32.04 1.79
CA GLY A 76 8.21 -33.43 1.30
C GLY A 76 9.45 -34.14 1.83
N ARG A 77 9.36 -35.46 2.06
CA ARG A 77 10.43 -36.29 2.64
C ARG A 77 10.85 -37.48 1.78
N GLU A 78 10.02 -37.86 0.82
CA GLU A 78 10.28 -38.99 -0.07
C GLU A 78 11.38 -38.67 -1.08
N GLY A 79 12.20 -39.68 -1.40
CA GLY A 79 13.26 -39.60 -2.40
C GLY A 79 14.67 -39.39 -1.84
N ARG A 80 15.66 -39.47 -2.73
CA ARG A 80 17.08 -39.29 -2.38
C ARG A 80 17.45 -37.80 -2.45
N PRO A 81 18.11 -37.24 -1.41
CA PRO A 81 18.54 -35.85 -1.43
C PRO A 81 19.60 -35.61 -2.52
N ILE A 82 19.46 -34.49 -3.23
CA ILE A 82 20.39 -34.02 -4.26
C ILE A 82 20.72 -32.54 -4.02
N VAL A 83 21.98 -32.15 -4.19
CA VAL A 83 22.42 -30.76 -4.05
C VAL A 83 22.13 -30.01 -5.35
N LEU A 84 21.42 -28.89 -5.25
CA LEU A 84 21.06 -28.04 -6.37
C LEU A 84 21.59 -26.63 -6.17
N ARG A 85 21.87 -25.94 -7.27
CA ARG A 85 22.06 -24.49 -7.31
C ARG A 85 20.91 -23.89 -8.10
N ALA A 86 20.27 -22.88 -7.54
CA ALA A 86 19.24 -22.11 -8.22
C ALA A 86 19.79 -20.72 -8.57
N ASN A 87 19.21 -20.10 -9.58
CA ASN A 87 19.49 -18.70 -9.95
C ASN A 87 18.76 -17.73 -9.00
N HIS A 88 18.74 -18.04 -7.71
CA HIS A 88 18.13 -17.25 -6.65
C HIS A 88 19.23 -16.70 -5.74
N PHE A 89 19.35 -15.38 -5.71
CA PHE A 89 20.31 -14.68 -4.89
C PHE A 89 19.58 -14.12 -3.66
N GLN A 90 20.12 -14.39 -2.47
CA GLN A 90 19.56 -13.86 -1.24
C GLN A 90 19.79 -12.35 -1.17
N ILE A 91 18.72 -11.58 -0.99
CA ILE A 91 18.77 -10.13 -0.79
C ILE A 91 18.39 -9.83 0.65
N SER A 92 19.16 -8.96 1.31
CA SER A 92 18.80 -8.39 2.61
C SER A 92 18.22 -7.01 2.42
N MET A 93 16.98 -6.81 2.85
CA MET A 93 16.34 -5.50 2.82
C MET A 93 16.70 -4.70 4.08
N PRO A 94 17.12 -3.43 3.94
CA PRO A 94 17.31 -2.55 5.09
C PRO A 94 15.95 -2.29 5.76
N ARG A 95 15.99 -2.01 7.07
CA ARG A 95 14.80 -1.57 7.80
C ARG A 95 14.48 -0.14 7.41
N GLY A 96 13.20 0.18 7.36
CA GLY A 96 12.74 1.55 7.17
C GLY A 96 11.49 1.61 6.31
N TYR A 97 11.18 2.84 5.92
CA TYR A 97 10.02 3.15 5.11
C TYR A 97 10.48 3.56 3.71
N VAL A 98 9.64 3.27 2.73
CA VAL A 98 9.72 3.87 1.41
C VAL A 98 8.47 4.69 1.19
N HIS A 99 8.67 5.91 0.71
CA HIS A 99 7.60 6.84 0.42
C HIS A 99 7.20 6.68 -1.04
N HIS A 100 5.91 6.45 -1.29
CA HIS A 100 5.35 6.33 -2.62
C HIS A 100 4.58 7.59 -3.00
N TYR A 101 4.92 8.20 -4.13
CA TYR A 101 4.28 9.37 -4.70
C TYR A 101 3.63 9.00 -6.02
N ASP A 102 2.45 9.56 -6.27
CA ASP A 102 1.76 9.48 -7.55
C ASP A 102 2.19 10.66 -8.44
N ILE A 103 2.66 10.33 -9.64
CA ILE A 103 3.19 11.26 -10.62
C ILE A 103 2.31 11.26 -11.85
N ASN A 104 1.87 12.44 -12.26
CA ASN A 104 1.16 12.63 -13.52
C ASN A 104 2.00 13.50 -14.47
N ILE A 105 2.45 12.91 -15.58
CA ILE A 105 3.21 13.59 -16.64
C ILE A 105 2.23 13.96 -17.75
N GLN A 106 2.24 15.23 -18.16
CA GLN A 106 1.46 15.70 -19.30
C GLN A 106 2.42 16.07 -20.46
N PRO A 107 2.20 15.57 -21.69
CA PRO A 107 1.08 14.72 -22.15
C PRO A 107 1.19 13.25 -21.72
N ASP A 108 0.04 12.60 -21.53
CA ASP A 108 -0.15 11.26 -20.94
C ASP A 108 0.37 10.09 -21.80
N LYS A 109 0.57 10.31 -23.10
CA LYS A 109 0.90 9.27 -24.09
C LYS A 109 2.38 9.18 -24.48
N CYS A 110 3.28 9.60 -23.60
CA CYS A 110 4.71 9.48 -23.83
C CYS A 110 5.21 8.02 -23.63
N PRO A 111 6.17 7.53 -24.44
CA PRO A 111 6.80 6.23 -24.21
C PRO A 111 7.47 6.15 -22.83
N ARG A 112 7.46 4.98 -22.18
CA ARG A 112 8.05 4.81 -20.83
C ARG A 112 9.52 5.23 -20.73
N LYS A 113 10.29 5.07 -21.82
CA LYS A 113 11.68 5.51 -21.89
C LYS A 113 11.78 7.03 -21.75
N VAL A 114 10.96 7.76 -22.50
CA VAL A 114 10.87 9.22 -22.43
C VAL A 114 10.39 9.68 -21.06
N ASN A 115 9.39 9.01 -20.47
CA ASN A 115 8.94 9.34 -19.11
C ASN A 115 10.07 9.23 -18.07
N ARG A 116 10.95 8.22 -18.20
CA ARG A 116 12.12 8.09 -17.33
C ARG A 116 13.12 9.23 -17.55
N GLU A 117 13.37 9.63 -18.80
CA GLU A 117 14.26 10.74 -19.14
C GLU A 117 13.72 12.09 -18.64
N ILE A 118 12.40 12.31 -18.69
CA ILE A 118 11.74 13.50 -18.12
C ILE A 118 11.96 13.55 -16.60
N ILE A 119 11.66 12.47 -15.89
CA ILE A 119 11.84 12.42 -14.42
C ILE A 119 13.31 12.54 -14.04
N GLU A 120 14.22 11.94 -14.81
CA GLU A 120 15.66 12.10 -14.59
C GLU A 120 16.07 13.56 -14.74
N THR A 121 15.66 14.22 -15.82
CA THR A 121 15.93 15.65 -16.06
C THR A 121 15.38 16.52 -14.93
N MET A 122 14.15 16.26 -14.50
CA MET A 122 13.52 16.95 -13.40
C MET A 122 14.29 16.82 -12.08
N VAL A 123 14.75 15.61 -11.74
CA VAL A 123 15.54 15.39 -10.51
C VAL A 123 16.84 16.18 -10.55
N HIS A 124 17.48 16.29 -11.72
CA HIS A 124 18.67 17.11 -11.91
C HIS A 124 18.38 18.62 -11.83
N ALA A 125 17.30 19.09 -12.48
CA ALA A 125 16.90 20.50 -12.49
C ALA A 125 16.50 20.99 -11.08
N TYR A 126 15.75 20.17 -10.34
CA TYR A 126 15.26 20.48 -9.00
C TYR A 126 16.13 19.84 -7.90
N SER A 127 17.45 19.88 -8.06
CA SER A 127 18.42 19.35 -7.09
C SER A 127 18.26 19.91 -5.68
N LYS A 128 17.67 21.09 -5.50
CA LYS A 128 17.35 21.67 -4.18
C LYS A 128 16.23 20.91 -3.45
N LEU A 129 15.26 20.36 -4.18
CA LEU A 129 14.13 19.59 -3.63
C LEU A 129 14.53 18.14 -3.38
N PHE A 130 15.22 17.54 -4.36
CA PHE A 130 15.63 16.14 -4.28
C PHE A 130 16.93 15.95 -3.48
N GLY A 131 17.76 16.99 -3.34
CA GLY A 131 18.99 16.95 -2.54
C GLY A 131 19.87 15.76 -2.93
N ASN A 132 20.10 14.86 -1.96
CA ASN A 132 20.85 13.61 -2.16
C ASN A 132 19.94 12.40 -2.39
N LEU A 133 18.63 12.58 -2.54
CA LEU A 133 17.68 11.52 -2.82
C LEU A 133 17.84 11.06 -4.26
N ARG A 134 17.83 9.74 -4.41
CA ARG A 134 17.80 9.07 -5.71
C ARG A 134 16.43 8.42 -5.85
N PRO A 135 15.42 9.17 -6.31
CA PRO A 135 14.09 8.61 -6.50
C PRO A 135 14.11 7.53 -7.59
N VAL A 136 13.26 6.52 -7.44
CA VAL A 136 13.11 5.43 -8.41
C VAL A 136 11.72 5.49 -9.02
N PHE A 137 11.67 5.53 -10.36
CA PHE A 137 10.42 5.64 -11.11
C PHE A 137 10.14 4.39 -11.94
N ASP A 138 8.91 3.90 -11.90
CA ASP A 138 8.50 2.69 -12.62
C ASP A 138 8.34 2.90 -14.14
N GLY A 139 8.14 4.14 -14.59
CA GLY A 139 7.90 4.53 -15.98
C GLY A 139 6.45 4.94 -16.28
N ARG A 140 5.58 4.97 -15.27
CA ARG A 140 4.16 5.36 -15.39
C ARG A 140 3.82 6.47 -14.41
N ASN A 141 3.42 6.14 -13.20
CA ASN A 141 2.94 7.09 -12.20
C ASN A 141 3.54 6.85 -10.82
N ASN A 142 4.31 5.79 -10.61
CA ASN A 142 4.79 5.45 -9.27
C ASN A 142 6.25 5.89 -9.10
N LEU A 143 6.45 6.82 -8.17
CA LEU A 143 7.77 7.27 -7.74
C LEU A 143 8.02 6.86 -6.30
N TYR A 144 9.21 6.34 -6.03
CA TYR A 144 9.61 5.88 -4.71
C TYR A 144 10.83 6.63 -4.21
N THR A 145 10.80 7.09 -2.96
CA THR A 145 11.95 7.70 -2.28
C THR A 145 12.23 7.02 -0.95
N ARG A 146 13.49 7.09 -0.50
CA ARG A 146 13.89 6.60 0.82
C ARG A 146 13.42 7.53 1.95
N ASP A 147 13.59 8.83 1.76
CA ASP A 147 13.23 9.85 2.74
C ASP A 147 12.10 10.72 2.16
N PRO A 148 11.25 11.34 3.00
CA PRO A 148 10.12 12.13 2.51
C PRO A 148 10.60 13.41 1.83
N LEU A 149 9.96 13.79 0.73
CA LEU A 149 10.23 15.03 0.02
C LEU A 149 9.65 16.23 0.80
N PRO A 150 10.27 17.42 0.74
CA PRO A 150 9.82 18.62 1.46
C PRO A 150 8.62 19.30 0.77
N ILE A 151 7.61 18.51 0.37
CA ILE A 151 6.44 18.94 -0.41
C ILE A 151 5.17 18.96 0.46
N GLY A 152 5.26 18.43 1.69
CA GLY A 152 4.13 18.37 2.62
C GLY A 152 3.00 17.48 2.08
N ASN A 153 1.76 17.92 2.32
CA ASN A 153 0.54 17.24 1.87
C ASN A 153 -0.10 17.93 0.65
N ASP A 154 0.65 18.78 -0.05
CA ASP A 154 0.14 19.52 -1.19
C ASP A 154 0.66 18.92 -2.50
N ARG A 155 -0.14 19.09 -3.55
CA ARG A 155 0.29 18.74 -4.91
C ARG A 155 1.28 19.79 -5.40
N MET A 156 2.39 19.34 -5.98
CA MET A 156 3.40 20.23 -6.55
C MET A 156 3.52 20.02 -8.05
N GLU A 157 3.40 21.11 -8.81
CA GLU A 157 3.60 21.12 -10.25
C GLU A 157 5.04 21.55 -10.55
N LEU A 158 5.77 20.72 -11.29
CA LEU A 158 7.15 20.99 -11.70
C LEU A 158 7.22 21.02 -13.23
N GLU A 159 7.81 22.09 -13.76
CA GLU A 159 8.04 22.26 -15.21
C GLU A 159 9.44 21.75 -15.56
N VAL A 160 9.53 21.00 -16.66
CA VAL A 160 10.76 20.32 -17.14
C VAL A 160 10.88 20.50 -18.64
#